data_AF-A0A2T2RXB5-F1
#
_entry.id   AF-A0A2T2RXB5-F1
#
_cell.length_a   1.000
_cell.length_b   1.000
_cell.length_c   1.000
_cell.angle_alpha   90.00
_cell.angle_beta   90.00
_cell.angle_gamma   90.00
#
_symmetry.space_group_name_H-M   'P 1'
#
loop_
_entity.id
_entity.type
_entity.pdbx_description
1 polymer ?
#
loop_
_entity_poly.entity_id
_entity_poly.type
_entity_poly.pdbx_seq_one_letter_code
_entity_poly.pdbx_strand_id
1 'polypeptide(L)' 'FALASAETIETQPSPEAIDELLAAKTTGGLRLLDGITLLGMLQTPAYIRTAIAEQTQIYTLKQPPKFSQSQENT' A
#
# COMPACT_ATOMS: atom_id res chain seq x y z
N PHE A 1 3.01 -0.41 2.49
CA PHE A 1 3.22 0.46 1.31
C PHE A 1 2.05 1.44 1.22
N ALA A 2 2.10 2.43 0.34
CA ALA A 2 1.00 3.35 0.09
C ALA A 2 0.86 3.61 -1.42
N LEU A 3 -0.37 3.70 -1.91
CA LEU A 3 -0.70 4.12 -3.26
C LEU A 3 -1.39 5.49 -3.20
N ALA A 4 -1.01 6.39 -4.08
CA ALA A 4 -1.61 7.72 -4.19
C ALA A 4 -1.69 8.12 -5.66
N SER A 5 -2.79 8.74 -6.04
CA SER A 5 -3.02 9.28 -7.38
C SER A 5 -3.90 10.52 -7.25
N ALA A 6 -3.85 11.40 -8.26
CA ALA A 6 -4.84 12.46 -8.40
C ALA A 6 -6.20 11.89 -8.85
N GLU A 7 -6.20 10.69 -9.46
CA GLU A 7 -7.38 9.95 -9.88
C GLU A 7 -7.83 8.96 -8.79
N THR A 8 -9.10 8.57 -8.83
CA THR A 8 -9.65 7.57 -7.91
C THR A 8 -8.96 6.22 -8.11
N ILE A 9 -8.54 5.62 -7.01
CA ILE A 9 -8.00 4.25 -7.00
C ILE A 9 -9.12 3.33 -6.51
N GLU A 10 -9.40 2.27 -7.27
CA GLU A 10 -10.33 1.22 -6.84
C GLU A 10 -9.71 0.38 -5.72
N THR A 11 -10.23 0.52 -4.49
CA THR A 11 -9.68 -0.13 -3.29
C THR A 11 -10.19 -1.56 -3.07
N GLN A 12 -11.14 -2.00 -3.89
CA GLN A 12 -11.71 -3.35 -3.90
C GLN A 12 -11.82 -3.84 -5.35
N PRO A 13 -10.69 -4.02 -6.06
CA PRO A 13 -10.71 -4.45 -7.45
C PRO A 13 -11.25 -5.87 -7.58
N SER A 14 -11.94 -6.17 -8.69
CA SER A 14 -12.28 -7.55 -9.05
C SER A 14 -10.99 -8.36 -9.26
N PRO A 15 -10.80 -9.48 -8.55
CA PRO A 15 -9.65 -10.36 -8.77
C PRO A 15 -9.50 -10.79 -10.24
N GLU A 16 -10.62 -11.13 -10.89
CA GLU A 16 -10.63 -11.62 -12.27
C GLU A 16 -10.15 -10.54 -13.25
N ALA A 17 -10.61 -9.31 -13.09
CA ALA A 17 -10.16 -8.19 -13.92
C ALA A 17 -8.65 -7.92 -13.75
N ILE A 18 -8.14 -8.08 -12.53
CA ILE A 18 -6.70 -7.95 -12.26
C ILE A 18 -5.91 -9.09 -12.90
N ASP A 19 -6.39 -10.34 -12.80
CA ASP A 19 -5.75 -11.49 -13.44
C ASP A 19 -5.69 -11.35 -14.96
N GLU A 20 -6.77 -10.88 -15.60
CA GLU A 20 -6.80 -10.56 -17.03
C GLU A 20 -5.76 -9.48 -17.39
N LEU A 21 -5.66 -8.41 -16.59
CA LEU A 21 -4.66 -7.36 -16.79
C LEU A 21 -3.23 -7.89 -16.62
N LEU A 22 -2.98 -8.72 -15.61
CA LEU A 22 -1.67 -9.31 -15.37
C LEU A 22 -1.27 -10.24 -16.53
N ALA A 23 -2.19 -11.07 -17.02
CA ALA A 23 -1.96 -11.92 -18.19
C ALA A 23 -1.68 -11.11 -19.46
N ALA A 24 -2.38 -9.99 -19.65
CA ALA A 24 -2.22 -9.14 -20.84
C ALA A 24 -0.97 -8.24 -20.79
N LYS A 25 -0.46 -7.90 -19.60
CA LYS A 25 0.59 -6.88 -19.42
C LYS A 25 1.91 -7.43 -18.91
N THR A 26 1.96 -8.70 -18.51
CA THR A 26 3.17 -9.33 -17.96
C THR A 26 3.48 -10.65 -18.66
N THR A 27 4.70 -11.16 -18.46
CA THR A 27 5.14 -12.45 -19.03
C THR A 27 5.82 -13.29 -17.94
N GLY A 28 5.70 -14.61 -18.02
CA GLY A 28 6.39 -15.54 -17.12
C GLY A 28 5.68 -15.82 -15.78
N GLY A 29 4.55 -15.16 -15.52
CA GLY A 29 3.76 -15.32 -14.30
C GLY A 29 4.42 -14.71 -13.07
N LEU A 30 3.62 -14.03 -12.24
CA LEU A 30 4.11 -13.48 -10.98
C LEU A 30 3.97 -14.53 -9.87
N ARG A 31 4.99 -14.66 -9.02
CA ARG A 31 4.98 -15.66 -7.93
C ARG A 31 4.16 -15.23 -6.72
N LEU A 32 4.04 -13.93 -6.51
CA LEU A 32 3.41 -13.34 -5.33
C LEU A 32 2.08 -12.67 -5.67
N LEU A 33 1.93 -12.14 -6.88
CA LEU A 33 0.83 -11.21 -7.19
C LEU A 33 -0.12 -11.82 -8.20
N ASP A 34 -1.35 -12.04 -7.75
CA ASP A 34 -2.55 -12.29 -8.55
C ASP A 34 -3.68 -11.35 -8.06
N GLY A 35 -4.86 -11.46 -8.65
CA GLY A 35 -6.00 -10.63 -8.28
C GLY A 35 -6.44 -10.79 -6.83
N ILE A 36 -6.44 -12.02 -6.31
CA ILE A 36 -6.82 -12.31 -4.91
C ILE A 36 -5.81 -11.69 -3.94
N THR A 37 -4.52 -11.83 -4.25
CA THR A 37 -3.45 -11.29 -3.42
C THR A 37 -3.49 -9.77 -3.42
N LEU A 38 -3.70 -9.12 -4.57
CA LEU A 38 -3.86 -7.67 -4.63
C LEU A 38 -5.06 -7.20 -3.80
N LEU A 39 -6.22 -7.85 -3.95
CA LEU A 39 -7.41 -7.53 -3.16
C LEU A 39 -7.09 -7.61 -1.65
N GLY A 40 -6.47 -8.71 -1.21
CA GLY A 40 -6.07 -8.92 0.18
C GLY A 40 -5.07 -7.87 0.68
N MET A 41 -4.08 -7.49 -0.14
CA MET A 41 -3.11 -6.45 0.18
C MET A 41 -3.74 -5.07 0.37
N LEU A 42 -4.89 -4.80 -0.28
CA LEU A 42 -5.64 -3.55 -0.11
C LEU A 42 -6.61 -3.58 1.08
N GLN A 43 -6.92 -4.76 1.64
CA GLN A 43 -7.81 -4.89 2.80
C GLN A 43 -7.06 -4.68 4.14
N THR A 44 -6.70 -3.42 4.40
CA THR A 44 -6.02 -3.00 5.63
C THR A 44 -6.83 -3.38 6.88
N PRO A 45 -6.25 -4.00 7.93
CA PRO A 45 -6.96 -4.37 9.15
C PRO A 45 -7.64 -3.19 9.85
N ALA A 46 -8.75 -3.46 10.55
CA ALA A 46 -9.61 -2.42 11.15
C ALA A 46 -8.85 -1.44 12.05
N TYR A 47 -8.03 -1.93 12.98
CA TYR A 47 -7.29 -1.09 13.91
C TYR A 47 -6.27 -0.17 13.21
N ILE A 48 -5.69 -0.62 12.09
CA ILE A 48 -4.78 0.21 11.28
C ILE A 48 -5.59 1.27 10.52
N ARG A 49 -6.76 0.94 9.97
CA ARG A 49 -7.63 1.94 9.31
C ARG A 49 -8.05 3.04 10.29
N THR A 50 -8.40 2.67 11.52
CA THR A 50 -8.70 3.64 12.58
C THR A 50 -7.50 4.53 12.88
N ALA A 51 -6.31 3.95 13.08
CA ALA A 51 -5.10 4.73 13.33
C ALA A 51 -4.72 5.67 12.19
N ILE A 52 -4.96 5.27 10.93
CA ILE A 52 -4.76 6.13 9.76
C ILE A 52 -5.75 7.30 9.76
N ALA A 53 -7.03 7.05 10.07
CA ALA A 53 -8.07 8.09 10.09
C ALA A 53 -7.86 9.12 11.21
N GLU A 54 -7.28 8.70 12.34
CA GLU A 54 -6.99 9.57 13.48
C GLU A 54 -5.65 10.33 13.34
N GLN A 55 -4.80 9.96 12.39
CA GLN A 55 -3.48 10.58 12.23
C GLN A 55 -3.59 11.99 11.64
N THR A 56 -3.01 12.97 12.32
CA THR A 56 -3.02 14.38 11.91
C THR A 56 -1.64 14.97 11.64
N GLN A 57 -0.56 14.24 11.92
CA GLN A 57 0.80 14.73 11.71
C GLN A 57 1.13 14.84 10.22
N ILE A 58 1.41 16.06 9.76
CA ILE A 58 1.90 16.33 8.41
C ILE A 58 3.40 16.62 8.49
N TYR A 59 4.20 15.91 7.68
CA TYR A 59 5.62 16.19 7.53
C TYR A 59 5.85 17.20 6.42
N THR A 60 6.72 18.18 6.67
CA THR A 60 7.08 19.22 5.71
C THR A 60 8.58 19.41 5.65
N LEU A 61 9.08 20.18 4.68
CA LEU A 61 10.51 20.53 4.64
C LEU A 61 10.99 21.29 5.89
N LYS A 62 10.12 22.09 6.51
CA LYS A 62 10.43 22.84 7.74
C LYS A 62 10.34 21.98 9.00
N GLN A 63 9.50 20.94 8.96
CA GLN A 63 9.27 20.01 10.06
C GLN A 63 9.36 18.58 9.51
N PRO A 64 10.59 18.11 9.20
CA PRO A 64 10.79 16.78 8.64
C PRO A 64 10.52 15.71 9.71
N PRO A 65 10.28 14.45 9.29
CA PRO A 65 10.18 13.34 10.22
C PRO A 65 11.48 13.21 11.03
N LYS A 66 11.35 12.96 12.34
CA LYS A 66 12.48 12.63 13.20
C LYS A 66 12.61 11.11 13.26
N PHE A 67 13.70 10.58 12.71
CA PHE A 67 14.06 9.18 12.87
C PHE A 67 15.08 9.07 14.01
N SER A 68 14.67 8.50 15.13
CA SER A 68 15.62 8.16 16.20
C SER A 68 16.42 6.94 15.74
N GLN A 69 17.68 7.11 15.37
CA GLN A 69 18.60 5.98 15.27
C GLN A 69 18.77 5.41 16.68
N SER A 70 18.21 4.24 16.95
CA SER A 70 18.51 3.47 18.15
C SER A 70 19.93 2.92 18.07
N GLN A 71 20.85 3.58 18.76
CA GLN A 71 22.07 3.08 19.43
C GLN A 71 22.87 1.97 18.71
N GLU A 72 23.89 2.35 17.93
CA GLU A 72 25.13 1.58 17.82
C GLU A 72 26.09 2.04 18.93
N ASN A 73 26.15 1.29 20.03
CA ASN A 73 27.34 1.16 20.89
C ASN A 73 27.02 0.19 22.05
N THR A 74 27.43 -1.06 21.90
CA THR A 74 28.23 -1.86 22.87
C THR A 74 28.71 -3.13 22.18
#